data_AF-A0A9J5WGR7-F1
#
_entry.id   AF-A0A9J5WGR7-F1
#
_cell.length_a   1.000
_cell.length_b   1.000
_cell.length_c   1.000
_cell.angle_alpha   90.00
_cell.angle_beta   90.00
_cell.angle_gamma   90.00
#
_symmetry.space_group_name_H-M   'P 1'
#
loop_
_entity.id
_entity.type
_entity.pdbx_description
1 polymer ?
#
loop_
_entity_poly.entity_id
_entity_poly.type
_entity_poly.pdbx_seq_one_letter_code
_entity_poly.pdbx_strand_id
1 'polypeptide(L)'
;MTNLAREMEKVKKLADEIVANGECVVANGRNLDDHEDSTEFPNFFLCPILQEVMKNPHVAADGFSYELEAIEEWLKNGRDTSPMTNLRLKGNLLTPNHSLRALIQDSQKRQSTSTR
;
A
#
# COMPACT_ATOMS: atom_id res chain seq x y z
N MET A 1 25.08 8.48 -42.63
CA MET A 1 25.29 7.65 -41.41
C MET A 1 24.39 8.15 -40.28
N THR A 2 23.07 7.92 -40.33
CA THR A 2 22.12 8.42 -39.30
C THR A 2 21.05 7.42 -38.90
N ASN A 3 21.07 6.20 -39.45
CA ASN A 3 20.07 5.18 -39.12
C ASN A 3 20.26 4.63 -37.71
N LEU A 4 21.49 4.49 -37.22
CA LEU A 4 21.76 3.91 -35.90
C LEU A 4 21.25 4.79 -34.74
N ALA A 5 21.36 6.12 -34.85
CA ALA A 5 20.82 7.05 -33.85
C ALA A 5 19.29 6.99 -33.78
N ARG A 6 18.63 6.88 -34.94
CA ARG A 6 17.17 6.74 -35.04
C ARG A 6 16.68 5.39 -34.50
N GLU A 7 17.44 4.32 -34.70
CA GLU A 7 17.12 3.00 -34.13
C GLU A 7 17.29 2.98 -32.61
N MET A 8 18.34 3.59 -32.06
CA MET A 8 18.52 3.71 -30.61
C MET A 8 17.40 4.51 -29.95
N GLU A 9 16.88 5.53 -30.63
CA GLU A 9 15.75 6.32 -30.12
C GLU A 9 14.44 5.54 -30.13
N LYS A 10 14.22 4.64 -31.09
CA LYS A 10 13.11 3.69 -31.07
C LYS A 10 13.22 2.69 -29.92
N VAL A 11 14.43 2.18 -29.66
CA VAL A 11 14.67 1.25 -28.54
C VAL A 11 14.44 1.95 -27.21
N LYS A 12 14.87 3.21 -27.07
CA LYS A 12 14.61 4.02 -25.88
C LYS A 12 13.10 4.25 -25.68
N LYS A 13 12.39 4.61 -26.74
CA LYS A 13 10.93 4.82 -26.69
C LYS A 13 10.16 3.54 -26.31
N LEU A 14 10.62 2.38 -26.77
CA LEU A 14 10.02 1.09 -26.40
C LEU A 14 10.31 0.70 -24.94
N ALA A 15 11.50 1.00 -24.43
CA ALA A 15 11.84 0.77 -23.02
C ALA A 15 10.99 1.65 -22.09
N ASP A 16 10.72 2.89 -22.48
CA ASP A 16 9.87 3.82 -21.73
C ASP A 16 8.38 3.36 -21.69
N GLU A 17 7.88 2.74 -22.77
CA GLU A 17 6.53 2.13 -22.81
C GLU A 17 6.39 0.91 -21.89
N ILE A 18 7.44 0.09 -21.73
CA ILE A 18 7.43 -1.07 -20.81
C ILE A 18 7.38 -0.62 -19.34
N VAL A 19 8.02 0.50 -19.01
CA VAL A 19 8.01 1.08 -17.64
C VAL A 19 6.67 1.76 -17.33
N ALA A 20 5.99 2.33 -18.32
CA ALA A 20 4.65 2.91 -18.16
C ALA A 20 3.58 1.83 -17.89
N ASN A 21 3.75 0.64 -18.46
CA ASN A 21 2.87 -0.52 -18.26
C ASN A 21 3.32 -1.41 -17.10
N GLY A 22 4.10 -0.85 -16.15
CA GLY A 22 4.64 -1.55 -14.97
C GLY A 22 3.55 -2.03 -14.01
N GLU A 23 2.74 -2.99 -14.44
CA GLU A 23 2.20 -4.01 -13.56
C GLU A 23 3.39 -4.75 -12.95
N CYS A 24 3.74 -4.33 -11.74
CA CYS A 24 4.20 -5.27 -10.74
C CYS A 24 3.09 -6.32 -10.59
N VAL A 25 3.13 -7.38 -11.39
CA VAL A 25 2.28 -8.55 -11.20
C VAL A 25 2.77 -9.20 -9.91
N VAL A 26 2.20 -8.77 -8.79
CA VAL A 26 2.35 -9.45 -7.51
C VAL A 26 1.64 -10.79 -7.69
N ALA A 27 2.40 -11.84 -7.95
CA ALA A 27 1.86 -13.19 -7.98
C ALA A 27 1.28 -13.52 -6.60
N ASN A 28 -0.03 -13.35 -6.44
CA ASN A 28 -0.79 -13.95 -5.36
C ASN A 28 -2.19 -14.30 -5.89
N GLY A 29 -2.29 -15.52 -6.42
CA GLY A 29 -3.59 -16.13 -6.69
C GLY A 29 -4.33 -16.36 -5.39
N ARG A 30 -5.40 -15.60 -5.15
CA ARG A 30 -6.70 -16.06 -4.62
C ARG A 30 -7.79 -15.12 -5.17
N ASN A 31 -8.68 -15.66 -5.98
CA ASN A 31 -9.94 -15.03 -6.38
C ASN A 31 -10.77 -14.67 -5.14
N LEU A 32 -11.39 -13.49 -5.14
CA LEU A 32 -12.68 -13.16 -4.50
C LEU A 32 -13.16 -11.82 -5.06
N ASP A 33 -14.13 -11.94 -5.98
CA ASP A 33 -15.23 -11.04 -6.34
C ASP A 33 -14.96 -9.65 -6.94
N ASP A 34 -15.41 -9.52 -8.20
CA ASP A 34 -15.45 -8.34 -9.06
C ASP A 34 -16.47 -7.28 -8.57
N HIS A 35 -15.98 -6.08 -8.23
CA HIS A 35 -16.73 -4.84 -8.42
C HIS A 35 -15.74 -3.68 -8.65
N GLU A 36 -15.33 -3.57 -9.90
CA GLU A 36 -14.49 -2.53 -10.49
C GLU A 36 -15.28 -1.22 -10.59
N ASP A 37 -14.89 -0.17 -9.85
CA ASP A 37 -14.86 1.25 -10.27
C ASP A 37 -14.77 2.15 -9.04
N SER A 38 -13.55 2.34 -8.56
CA SER A 38 -13.19 3.56 -7.84
C SER A 38 -11.67 3.66 -7.87
N THR A 39 -11.19 4.88 -7.91
CA THR A 39 -9.80 5.29 -7.71
C THR A 39 -9.33 5.00 -6.28
N GLU A 40 -9.58 3.79 -5.78
CA GLU A 40 -9.41 3.35 -4.41
C GLU A 40 -7.98 2.92 -4.18
N PHE A 41 -7.38 3.53 -3.16
CA PHE A 41 -6.12 3.06 -2.63
C PHE A 41 -6.23 1.56 -2.36
N PRO A 42 -5.24 0.75 -2.76
CA PRO A 42 -5.29 -0.67 -2.49
C PRO A 42 -5.61 -0.94 -1.02
N ASN A 43 -6.50 -1.90 -0.74
CA ASN A 43 -7.02 -2.20 0.61
C ASN A 43 -5.93 -2.35 1.69
N PHE A 44 -4.71 -2.71 1.31
CA PHE A 44 -3.56 -2.81 2.21
C PHE A 44 -3.03 -1.46 2.75
N PHE A 45 -3.47 -0.32 2.22
CA PHE A 45 -3.18 1.02 2.75
C PHE A 45 -4.19 1.50 3.78
N LEU A 46 -5.34 0.82 3.90
CA LEU A 46 -6.40 1.20 4.84
C LEU A 46 -6.13 0.63 6.24
N CYS A 47 -6.39 1.44 7.26
CA CYS A 47 -6.37 0.98 8.64
C CYS A 47 -7.57 0.05 8.89
N PRO A 48 -7.38 -1.18 9.41
CA PRO A 48 -8.50 -2.06 9.69
C PRO A 48 -9.52 -1.54 10.72
N ILE A 49 -9.10 -0.64 11.61
CA ILE A 49 -9.98 -0.05 12.63
C ILE A 49 -10.75 1.14 12.05
N LEU A 50 -10.04 2.09 11.41
CA LEU A 50 -10.62 3.35 10.94
C LEU A 50 -11.27 3.23 9.55
N GLN A 51 -10.88 2.23 8.76
CA GLN A 51 -11.23 2.10 7.34
C GLN A 51 -10.80 3.32 6.50
N GLU A 52 -9.72 3.99 6.92
CA GLU A 52 -9.12 5.14 6.25
C GLU A 52 -7.64 4.88 5.92
N VAL A 53 -7.09 5.61 4.93
CA VAL A 53 -5.67 5.50 4.56
C VAL A 53 -4.77 5.85 5.74
N MET A 54 -3.87 4.94 6.09
CA MET A 54 -2.93 5.13 7.20
C MET A 54 -1.94 6.27 6.94
N LYS A 55 -1.81 7.17 7.91
CA LYS A 55 -0.81 8.25 7.92
C LYS A 55 0.43 7.82 8.71
N ASN A 56 0.24 7.13 9.84
CA ASN A 56 1.31 6.70 10.73
C ASN A 56 1.21 5.19 11.01
N PRO A 57 1.41 4.32 9.99
CA PRO A 57 1.20 2.88 10.14
C PRO A 57 2.19 2.26 11.14
N HIS A 58 1.65 1.44 12.04
CA HIS A 58 2.39 0.64 13.03
C HIS A 58 1.93 -0.81 13.02
N VAL A 59 2.90 -1.73 13.09
CA VAL A 59 2.67 -3.17 13.16
C VAL A 59 2.47 -3.59 14.61
N ALA A 60 1.39 -4.31 14.88
CA ALA A 60 1.15 -4.97 16.16
C ALA A 60 1.72 -6.40 16.18
N ALA A 61 1.64 -7.07 17.33
CA ALA A 61 2.22 -8.41 17.53
C ALA A 61 1.60 -9.52 16.66
N ASP A 62 0.48 -9.25 16.00
CA ASP A 62 -0.19 -10.13 15.03
C ASP A 62 0.35 -9.99 13.60
N GLY A 63 1.23 -9.01 13.35
CA GLY A 63 1.81 -8.73 12.03
C GLY A 63 0.98 -7.80 11.15
N PHE A 64 -0.18 -7.32 11.61
CA PHE A 64 -0.99 -6.36 10.85
C PHE A 64 -0.59 -4.92 11.17
N SER A 65 -0.75 -4.05 10.17
CA SER A 65 -0.51 -2.61 10.33
C SER A 65 -1.81 -1.86 10.60
N TYR A 66 -1.75 -0.93 11.55
CA TYR A 66 -2.85 -0.07 11.96
C TYR A 66 -2.40 1.39 11.97
N GLU A 67 -3.34 2.32 11.93
CA GLU A 67 -3.07 3.71 12.31
C GLU A 67 -2.70 3.76 13.79
N LEU A 68 -1.65 4.52 14.14
CA LEU A 68 -1.08 4.51 15.50
C LEU A 68 -2.15 4.85 16.54
N GLU A 69 -2.84 5.97 16.33
CA GLU A 69 -3.83 6.50 17.27
C GLU A 69 -4.97 5.50 17.48
N ALA A 70 -5.39 4.82 16.40
CA ALA A 70 -6.49 3.87 16.44
C ALA A 70 -6.14 2.59 17.24
N ILE A 71 -4.96 2.02 17.04
CA ILE A 71 -4.55 0.81 17.78
C ILE A 71 -4.17 1.15 19.22
N GLU A 72 -3.62 2.33 19.48
CA GLU A 72 -3.37 2.80 20.85
C GLU A 72 -4.69 2.98 21.61
N GLU A 73 -5.70 3.61 21.00
CA GLU A 73 -7.01 3.76 21.62
C GLU A 73 -7.69 2.40 21.86
N TRP A 74 -7.58 1.48 20.91
CA TRP A 74 -8.08 0.12 21.05
C TRP A 74 -7.51 -0.58 22.29
N LEU A 75 -6.18 -0.53 22.46
CA LEU A 75 -5.50 -1.11 23.62
C LEU A 75 -5.82 -0.37 24.92
N LYS A 76 -5.91 0.97 24.87
CA LYS A 76 -6.26 1.82 26.01
C LYS A 76 -7.68 1.57 26.52
N ASN A 77 -8.60 1.19 25.63
CA ASN A 77 -9.97 0.80 25.97
C ASN A 77 -10.07 -0.58 26.64
N GLY A 78 -8.95 -1.18 27.04
CA GLY A 78 -8.88 -2.44 27.78
C GLY A 78 -8.96 -3.69 26.91
N ARG A 79 -8.88 -3.54 25.58
CA ARG A 79 -8.85 -4.67 24.66
C ARG A 79 -7.41 -5.17 24.53
N ASP A 80 -7.22 -6.48 24.56
CA ASP A 80 -5.91 -7.12 24.37
C ASP A 80 -5.91 -8.07 23.16
N THR A 81 -6.84 -7.87 22.23
CA THR A 81 -7.03 -8.67 21.02
C THR A 81 -6.69 -7.89 19.75
N SER A 82 -6.34 -8.62 18.70
CA SER A 82 -6.16 -8.11 17.34
C SER A 82 -7.51 -7.66 16.76
N PRO A 83 -7.64 -6.42 16.25
CA PRO A 83 -8.83 -6.00 15.53
C PRO A 83 -9.09 -6.82 14.26
N MET A 84 -8.06 -7.45 13.67
CA MET A 84 -8.17 -8.22 12.43
C MET A 84 -8.55 -9.68 12.68
N THR A 85 -7.94 -10.31 13.67
CA THR A 85 -8.06 -11.76 13.90
C THR A 85 -8.88 -12.12 15.12
N ASN A 86 -9.20 -11.14 15.98
CA ASN A 86 -9.79 -11.33 17.30
C ASN A 86 -8.96 -12.24 18.23
N LEU A 87 -7.71 -12.55 17.88
CA LEU A 87 -6.79 -13.30 18.72
C LEU A 87 -6.04 -12.39 19.67
N ARG A 88 -5.64 -12.92 20.83
CA ARG A 88 -4.91 -12.15 21.85
C ARG A 88 -3.55 -11.68 21.33
N LEU A 89 -3.25 -10.39 21.46
CA LEU A 89 -1.96 -9.80 21.13
C LEU A 89 -0.94 -10.18 22.20
N LYS A 90 0.27 -10.60 21.77
CA LYS A 90 1.39 -10.91 22.67
C LYS A 90 2.07 -9.63 23.16
N GLY A 91 1.30 -8.77 23.82
CA GLY A 91 1.75 -7.48 24.37
C GLY A 91 1.34 -6.27 23.53
N ASN A 92 1.64 -5.09 24.07
CA ASN A 92 1.24 -3.79 23.51
C ASN A 92 2.36 -3.12 22.70
N LEU A 93 3.32 -3.91 22.22
CA LEU A 93 4.44 -3.38 21.46
C LEU A 93 3.97 -3.05 20.04
N LEU A 94 4.04 -1.77 19.68
CA LEU A 94 3.73 -1.27 18.35
C LEU A 94 5.04 -0.86 17.67
N THR A 95 5.31 -1.43 16.49
CA THR A 95 6.53 -1.15 15.73
C THR A 95 6.20 -0.25 14.54
N PRO A 96 6.87 0.91 14.37
CA PRO A 96 6.63 1.76 13.20
C PRO A 96 6.87 1.02 11.88
N ASN A 97 5.93 1.11 10.94
CA ASN A 97 6.07 0.55 9.59
C ASN A 97 6.51 1.63 8.60
N HIS A 98 7.82 1.92 8.57
CA HIS A 98 8.36 2.95 7.68
C HIS A 98 8.20 2.60 6.20
N SER A 99 8.29 1.33 5.83
CA SER A 99 8.11 0.86 4.45
C SER A 99 6.71 1.13 3.94
N LEU A 100 5.68 0.74 4.70
CA LEU A 100 4.29 1.00 4.33
C LEU A 100 3.99 2.50 4.25
N ARG A 101 4.53 3.29 5.19
CA ARG A 101 4.38 4.74 5.17
C ARG A 101 4.98 5.37 3.90
N ALA A 102 6.17 4.94 3.51
CA ALA A 102 6.82 5.42 2.29
C ALA A 102 5.99 5.06 1.04
N LEU A 103 5.46 3.83 0.97
CA LEU A 103 4.61 3.37 -0.13
C LEU A 103 3.29 4.16 -0.24
N ILE A 104 2.64 4.44 0.88
CA ILE A 104 1.41 5.26 0.92
C ILE A 104 1.71 6.68 0.40
N GLN A 105 2.77 7.30 0.92
CA GLN A 105 3.19 8.65 0.52
C GLN A 105 3.54 8.72 -0.97
N ASP A 106 4.25 7.72 -1.49
CA ASP A 106 4.60 7.64 -2.91
C ASP A 106 3.34 7.49 -3.79
N SER A 107 2.39 6.66 -3.35
CA SER A 107 1.13 6.45 -4.07
C SER A 107 0.26 7.71 -4.11
N GLN A 108 0.19 8.48 -3.02
CA GLN A 108 -0.51 9.78 -2.97
C GLN A 108 0.10 10.82 -3.92
N LYS A 109 1.43 10.82 -4.09
CA LYS A 109 2.12 11.70 -5.04
C LYS A 109 1.76 11.37 -6.49
N ARG A 110 1.65 10.08 -6.83
CA ARG A 110 1.26 9.64 -8.18
C ARG A 110 -0.17 10.03 -8.54
N GLN A 111 -1.10 9.95 -7.59
CA GLN A 111 -2.49 10.34 -7.82
C GLN A 111 -2.67 11.84 -8.04
N SER A 112 -1.86 12.68 -7.39
CA SER A 112 -1.92 14.14 -7.58
C SER A 112 -1.33 14.61 -8.92
N THR A 113 -0.55 13.77 -9.61
CA THR A 113 0.03 14.10 -10.93
C THR A 113 -0.85 13.73 -12.13
N SER A 114 -1.95 12.99 -11.95
CA SER A 114 -2.75 12.46 -13.07
C SER A 114 -3.95 13.32 -13.49
N THR A 115 -4.19 14.47 -12.86
CA THR A 115 -5.35 15.35 -13.15
C THR A 115 -4.95 16.65 -13.86
N ARG A 116 -4.05 16.60 -14.85
CA ARG A 116 -3.78 17.81 -15.67
C ARG A 116 -3.58 17.52 -17.15
#